data_AF-A0A2G6R535-F1
#
_entry.id   AF-A0A2G6R535-F1
#
_cell.length_a   1.000
_cell.length_b   1.000
_cell.length_c   1.000
_cell.angle_alpha   90.00
_cell.angle_beta   90.00
_cell.angle_gamma   90.00
#
_symmetry.space_group_name_H-M   'P 1'
#
loop_
_entity.id
_entity.type
_entity.pdbx_description
1 polymer ?
#
loop_
_entity_poly.entity_id
_entity_poly.type
_entity_poly.pdbx_seq_one_letter_code
_entity_poly.pdbx_strand_id
1 'polypeptide(L)' 'MEELTKTELVEEIQHLISVDGTNTQINPNYLEYFTIEELLEIKEDLLFKKANTVETTKEYINELYEKLVI' A
#
# COMPACT_ATOMS: atom_id res chain seq x y z
N MET A 1 3.52 -22.10 -6.69
CA MET A 1 3.13 -20.70 -6.45
C MET A 1 1.94 -20.47 -7.35
N GLU A 2 0.75 -20.23 -6.80
CA GLU A 2 -0.40 -19.82 -7.61
C GLU A 2 -0.05 -18.47 -8.24
N GLU A 3 -0.07 -18.40 -9.57
CA GLU A 3 0.01 -17.12 -10.27
C GLU A 3 -1.28 -16.37 -9.99
N LEU A 4 -1.16 -15.21 -9.33
CA LEU A 4 -2.30 -14.31 -9.13
C LEU A 4 -2.85 -13.89 -10.49
N THR A 5 -4.16 -14.01 -10.63
CA THR A 5 -4.85 -13.50 -11.81
C THR A 5 -4.81 -11.98 -11.82
N LYS A 6 -4.94 -11.39 -13.02
CA LYS A 6 -4.99 -9.94 -13.19
C LYS A 6 -6.08 -9.29 -12.29
N THR A 7 -7.22 -9.95 -12.15
CA THR A 7 -8.33 -9.47 -11.31
C THR A 7 -7.94 -9.42 -9.83
N GLU A 8 -7.31 -10.47 -9.32
CA GLU A 8 -6.86 -10.52 -7.91
C GLU A 8 -5.80 -9.45 -7.62
N LEU A 9 -4.88 -9.20 -8.56
CA LEU A 9 -3.90 -8.10 -8.43
C LEU A 9 -4.58 -6.73 -8.35
N VAL A 10 -5.59 -6.50 -9.17
CA VAL A 10 -6.35 -5.24 -9.15
C VAL A 10 -7.06 -5.07 -7.80
N GLU A 11 -7.73 -6.11 -7.29
CA GLU A 11 -8.42 -6.05 -5.98
C GLU A 11 -7.45 -5.79 -4.83
N GLU A 12 -6.28 -6.44 -4.83
CA GLU A 12 -5.26 -6.21 -3.81
C GLU A 12 -4.69 -4.79 -3.87
N ILE A 13 -4.38 -4.28 -5.06
CA ILE A 13 -3.89 -2.90 -5.25
C ILE A 13 -4.93 -1.90 -4.79
N GLN A 14 -6.21 -2.12 -5.11
CA GLN A 14 -7.33 -1.29 -4.63
C GLN A 14 -7.39 -1.25 -3.11
N HIS A 15 -7.21 -2.40 -2.46
CA HIS A 15 -7.17 -2.47 -1.00
C HIS A 15 -5.96 -1.72 -0.42
N LEU A 16 -4.78 -1.83 -1.06
CA LEU A 16 -3.56 -1.17 -0.63
C LEU A 16 -3.63 0.37 -0.74
N ILE A 17 -4.29 0.91 -1.77
CA ILE A 17 -4.47 2.36 -1.97
C ILE A 17 -5.66 2.94 -1.18
N SER A 18 -6.54 2.09 -0.65
CA SER A 18 -7.65 2.57 0.17
C SER A 18 -7.15 3.00 1.53
N VAL A 19 -7.37 4.27 1.89
CA VAL A 19 -7.02 4.84 3.19
C VAL A 19 -8.32 5.01 3.98
N ASP A 20 -8.48 4.21 5.04
CA ASP A 20 -9.51 4.31 6.09
C ASP A 20 -10.95 4.54 5.59
N GLY A 21 -11.34 3.90 4.48
CA GLY A 21 -12.71 3.94 3.97
C GLY A 21 -13.08 5.19 3.18
N THR A 22 -12.13 6.09 2.91
CA THR A 22 -12.29 7.16 1.93
C THR A 22 -11.76 6.74 0.57
N ASN A 23 -12.60 6.89 -0.47
CA ASN A 23 -12.21 6.61 -1.84
C ASN A 23 -10.98 7.45 -2.21
N THR A 24 -9.89 6.77 -2.55
CA THR A 24 -8.69 7.39 -3.12
C THR A 24 -9.09 8.19 -4.37
N GLN A 25 -8.54 9.39 -4.56
CA GLN A 25 -8.90 10.26 -5.70
C GLN A 25 -8.54 9.65 -7.07
N ILE A 26 -7.74 8.58 -7.09
CA ILE A 26 -7.41 7.82 -8.29
C ILE A 26 -8.56 6.84 -8.56
N ASN A 27 -9.15 6.92 -9.76
CA ASN A 27 -10.15 5.94 -10.18
C ASN A 27 -9.47 4.56 -10.31
N PRO A 28 -9.86 3.56 -9.50
CA PRO A 28 -9.22 2.25 -9.53
C PRO A 28 -9.42 1.48 -10.84
N ASN A 29 -10.37 1.89 -11.69
CA ASN A 29 -10.59 1.31 -13.01
C ASN A 29 -9.42 1.55 -13.98
N TYR A 30 -8.49 2.47 -13.67
CA TYR A 30 -7.27 2.62 -14.47
C TYR A 30 -6.36 1.40 -14.39
N LEU A 31 -6.47 0.59 -13.33
CA LEU A 31 -5.67 -0.62 -13.14
C LEU A 31 -5.95 -1.69 -14.20
N GLU A 32 -7.13 -1.66 -14.84
CA GLU A 32 -7.49 -2.61 -15.89
C GLU A 32 -6.64 -2.46 -17.16
N TYR A 33 -6.05 -1.28 -17.40
CA TYR A 33 -5.22 -1.02 -18.58
C TYR A 33 -3.78 -1.51 -18.42
N PHE A 34 -3.34 -1.83 -17.20
CA PHE A 34 -1.98 -2.30 -16.95
C PHE A 34 -1.83 -3.79 -17.25
N THR A 35 -0.64 -4.18 -17.64
CA THR A 35 -0.23 -5.59 -17.75
C THR A 35 -0.08 -6.22 -16.37
N ILE A 36 -0.02 -7.55 -16.31
CA ILE A 36 0.18 -8.28 -15.05
C ILE A 36 1.52 -7.88 -14.40
N GLU A 37 2.56 -7.69 -15.20
CA GLU A 37 3.90 -7.30 -14.75
C GLU A 37 3.89 -5.90 -14.13
N GLU A 38 3.25 -4.92 -14.79
CA GLU A 38 3.09 -3.57 -14.24
C GLU A 38 2.25 -3.56 -12.96
N LEU A 39 1.19 -4.38 -12.88
CA LEU A 39 0.38 -4.49 -11.66
C LEU A 39 1.18 -5.09 -10.49
N LEU A 40 2.03 -6.08 -10.76
CA LEU A 40 2.94 -6.62 -9.75
C LEU A 40 3.93 -5.55 -9.25
N GLU A 41 4.52 -4.78 -10.15
CA GLU A 41 5.43 -3.69 -9.78
C GLU A 41 4.73 -2.62 -8.93
N ILE A 42 3.52 -2.21 -9.32
CA ILE A 42 2.68 -1.27 -8.55
C ILE A 42 2.36 -1.83 -7.15
N LYS A 43 2.01 -3.11 -7.05
CA LYS A 43 1.71 -3.77 -5.77
C LYS A 43 2.93 -3.75 -4.84
N GLU A 44 4.11 -4.14 -5.34
CA GLU A 44 5.34 -4.16 -4.55
C GLU A 44 5.72 -2.74 -4.08
N ASP A 45 5.61 -1.75 -4.95
CA ASP A 45 5.84 -0.34 -4.62
C ASP A 45 4.92 0.17 -3.50
N LEU A 46 3.63 -0.20 -3.56
CA LEU A 46 2.65 0.17 -2.54
C LEU A 46 2.93 -0.51 -1.21
N LEU A 47 3.30 -1.79 -1.22
CA LEU A 47 3.71 -2.52 -0.03
C LEU A 47 4.96 -1.89 0.59
N PHE A 48 5.97 -1.56 -0.22
CA PHE A 48 7.18 -0.89 0.24
C PHE A 48 6.87 0.46 0.88
N LYS A 49 6.05 1.30 0.24
CA LYS A 49 5.64 2.60 0.80
C LYS A 49 4.87 2.45 2.10
N LYS A 50 3.97 1.46 2.20
CA LYS A 50 3.19 1.18 3.41
C LYS A 50 4.08 0.70 4.55
N ALA A 51 5.03 -0.20 4.27
CA ALA A 51 6.01 -0.67 5.25
C ALA A 51 6.88 0.48 5.79
N ASN A 52 7.44 1.32 4.91
CA ASN A 52 8.27 2.46 5.33
C ASN A 52 7.46 3.53 6.07
N THR A 53 6.19 3.74 5.72
CA THR A 53 5.31 4.67 6.46
C THR A 53 5.04 4.16 7.87
N VAL A 54 4.81 2.85 8.03
CA VAL A 54 4.64 2.21 9.34
C VAL A 54 5.93 2.29 10.15
N GLU A 55 7.08 2.03 9.54
CA GLU A 55 8.38 2.11 10.21
C GLU A 55 8.70 3.53 10.67
N THR A 56 8.56 4.53 9.79
CA THR A 56 8.74 5.95 10.12
C THR A 56 7.78 6.41 11.22
N THR A 57 6.52 5.98 11.17
CA THR A 57 5.51 6.32 12.19
C THR A 57 5.83 5.66 13.52
N LYS A 58 6.28 4.40 13.50
CA LYS A 58 6.69 3.66 14.70
C LYS A 58 7.94 4.28 15.33
N GLU A 59 8.93 4.65 14.54
CA GLU A 59 10.13 5.38 15.00
C GLU A 59 9.75 6.71 15.64
N TYR A 60 8.89 7.50 14.97
CA TYR A 60 8.39 8.76 15.52
C TYR A 60 7.64 8.58 16.85
N ILE A 61 6.77 7.57 16.95
CA ILE A 61 6.06 7.24 18.19
C ILE A 61 7.03 6.81 19.30
N ASN A 62 8.03 5.99 18.97
CA ASN A 62 9.06 5.58 19.93
C ASN A 62 9.84 6.79 20.46
N GLU A 63 10.26 7.72 19.59
CA GLU A 63 10.94 8.95 20.00
C GLU A 63 10.07 9.81 20.93
N LEU A 64 8.77 9.90 20.68
CA LEU A 64 7.84 10.62 21.55
C LEU A 64 7.75 9.96 22.93
N TYR A 65 7.67 8.62 22.99
CA TYR A 65 7.66 7.88 24.25
C TYR A 65 8.98 8.04 25.01
N GLU A 66 10.14 7.97 24.34
CA GLU A 66 11.44 8.21 24.98
C GLU A 66 11.56 9.64 25.53
N LYS A 67 10.98 10.65 24.85
CA LYS A 67 10.94 12.05 25.32
C LYS A 67 9.96 12.28 26.47
N LEU A 68 8.94 11.44 26.61
CA LEU A 68 7.92 11.52 27.68
C LEU A 68 8.35 10.80 28.96
N VAL A 69 9.38 9.95 28.92
CA VAL A 69 10.02 9.39 30.11
C VAL A 69 11.04 10.42 30.65
N ILE A 70 10.53 11.37 31.44
CA ILE A 70 11.29 12.22 32.36
C ILE A 70 10.90 11.83 33.79
#